data_AF-A0A8I7B7Y4-F1
#
_entry.id   AF-A0A8I7B7Y4-F1
#
_cell.length_a   1.000
_cell.length_b   1.000
_cell.length_c   1.000
_cell.angle_alpha   90.00
_cell.angle_beta   90.00
_cell.angle_gamma   90.00
#
_symmetry.space_group_name_H-M   'P 1'
#
loop_
_entity.id
_entity.type
_entity.pdbx_description
1 polymer ?
#
loop_
_entity_poly.entity_id
_entity_poly.type
_entity_poly.pdbx_seq_one_letter_code
_entity_poly.pdbx_strand_id
1 'polypeptide(L)'
;MHRKRPSAMRARGSKRPRRTADAAAAASDASGWASLPADLVGLVGWRVLAGDIRDYVRLRAVCPDSRSSSDCPRGRGVVDPRFYPSRWMMLPEGHGLYPGHGKLRGYVRFFNLSTGVIVRCLLPLFKNHCILDSVDGLRLLQRDEDTAIRLLHPFTGDIVDLPPLATLLRLPGANLTLVEMARPYLRSIGATSVSVWADEMGSSLS
;
A
#
# COMPACT_ATOMS: atom_id res chain seq x y z
N MET A 1 27.59 -55.67 -27.02
CA MET A 1 26.20 -56.12 -26.76
C MET A 1 25.38 -54.95 -26.24
N HIS A 2 24.29 -54.65 -26.94
CA HIS A 2 23.29 -53.62 -26.65
C HIS A 2 22.46 -53.91 -25.39
N ARG A 3 21.92 -52.84 -24.76
CA ARG A 3 20.53 -52.70 -24.25
C ARG A 3 20.36 -51.24 -23.74
N LYS A 4 19.89 -50.31 -24.57
CA LYS A 4 18.50 -49.78 -24.74
C LYS A 4 17.81 -49.30 -23.43
N ARG A 5 17.38 -48.03 -23.47
CA ARG A 5 16.61 -47.22 -22.50
C ARG A 5 15.18 -47.78 -22.24
N PRO A 6 14.48 -47.24 -21.23
CA PRO A 6 13.28 -46.45 -21.55
C PRO A 6 13.24 -45.12 -20.75
N SER A 7 13.11 -43.96 -21.42
CA SER A 7 11.86 -43.21 -21.63
C SER A 7 11.00 -43.00 -20.38
N ALA A 8 11.17 -41.86 -19.72
CA ALA A 8 10.27 -41.37 -18.69
C ALA A 8 9.27 -40.36 -19.27
N MET A 9 8.03 -40.83 -19.25
CA MET A 9 6.72 -40.22 -19.42
C MET A 9 6.61 -38.69 -19.22
N ARG A 10 6.03 -38.01 -20.23
CA ARG A 10 5.46 -36.66 -20.14
C ARG A 10 4.38 -36.61 -19.06
N ALA A 11 4.61 -35.86 -17.98
CA ALA A 11 3.55 -35.47 -17.07
C ALA A 11 2.67 -34.40 -17.74
N ARG A 12 1.43 -34.78 -18.04
CA ARG A 12 0.38 -33.93 -18.62
C ARG A 12 -0.13 -33.02 -17.50
N GLY A 13 0.25 -31.75 -17.51
CA GLY A 13 -0.22 -30.76 -16.54
C GLY A 13 -1.74 -30.60 -16.61
N SER A 14 -2.43 -30.93 -15.52
CA SER A 14 -3.86 -30.76 -15.34
C SER A 14 -4.18 -29.25 -15.33
N LYS A 15 -4.85 -28.75 -16.37
CA LYS A 15 -5.36 -27.38 -16.40
C LYS A 15 -6.44 -27.25 -15.32
N ARG A 16 -6.14 -26.43 -14.30
CA ARG A 16 -7.08 -26.02 -13.23
C ARG A 16 -8.39 -25.49 -13.82
N PRO A 17 -9.57 -26.01 -13.41
CA PRO A 17 -10.88 -25.49 -13.80
C PRO A 17 -11.32 -24.24 -13.02
N ARG A 18 -10.50 -23.71 -12.10
CA ARG A 18 -10.86 -22.56 -11.24
C ARG A 18 -11.19 -21.29 -12.04
N ARG A 19 -10.47 -21.03 -13.14
CA ARG A 19 -10.63 -19.79 -13.92
C ARG A 19 -12.00 -19.61 -14.57
N THR A 20 -12.68 -20.70 -14.93
CA THR A 20 -13.98 -20.60 -15.62
C THR A 20 -15.12 -20.37 -14.64
N ALA A 21 -15.06 -20.96 -13.44
CA ALA A 21 -16.03 -20.70 -12.39
C ALA A 21 -15.91 -19.27 -11.84
N ASP A 22 -14.68 -18.80 -11.60
CA ASP A 22 -14.42 -17.42 -11.16
C ASP A 22 -14.88 -16.39 -12.21
N ALA A 23 -14.70 -16.69 -13.50
CA ALA A 23 -15.14 -15.81 -14.59
C ALA A 23 -16.66 -15.77 -14.74
N ALA A 24 -17.35 -16.91 -14.58
CA ALA A 24 -18.82 -16.96 -14.64
C ALA A 24 -19.47 -16.24 -13.44
N ALA A 25 -18.93 -16.42 -12.24
CA ALA A 25 -19.36 -15.68 -11.06
C ALA A 25 -19.11 -14.17 -11.22
N ALA A 26 -17.91 -13.79 -11.68
CA ALA A 26 -17.58 -12.37 -11.93
C ALA A 26 -18.45 -11.73 -13.02
N ALA A 27 -18.86 -12.49 -14.05
CA ALA A 27 -19.76 -12.00 -15.10
C ALA A 27 -21.21 -11.80 -14.58
N SER A 28 -21.70 -12.71 -13.75
CA SER A 28 -23.00 -12.58 -13.07
C SER A 28 -23.01 -11.37 -12.14
N ASP A 29 -21.97 -11.21 -11.32
CA ASP A 29 -21.84 -10.07 -10.41
C ASP A 29 -21.74 -8.75 -11.17
N ALA A 30 -20.94 -8.70 -12.25
CA ALA A 30 -20.81 -7.51 -13.09
C ALA A 30 -22.16 -7.07 -13.68
N SER A 31 -23.05 -8.01 -14.01
CA SER A 31 -24.40 -7.70 -14.49
C SER A 31 -25.29 -7.07 -13.41
N GLY A 32 -25.16 -7.52 -12.16
CA GLY A 32 -25.86 -6.91 -11.01
C GLY A 32 -25.35 -5.50 -10.72
N TRP A 33 -24.03 -5.32 -10.67
CA TRP A 33 -23.41 -4.00 -10.45
C TRP A 33 -23.69 -3.00 -11.57
N ALA A 34 -23.79 -3.45 -12.83
CA ALA A 34 -24.14 -2.59 -13.96
C ALA A 34 -25.59 -2.11 -13.92
N SER A 35 -26.49 -2.86 -13.27
CA SER A 35 -27.89 -2.46 -13.11
C SER A 35 -28.16 -1.57 -11.89
N LEU A 36 -27.18 -1.42 -10.99
CA LEU A 36 -27.35 -0.71 -9.73
C LEU A 36 -27.29 0.82 -9.96
N PRO A 37 -28.23 1.61 -9.40
CA PRO A 37 -28.18 3.06 -9.41
C PRO A 37 -26.84 3.63 -8.88
N ALA A 38 -26.36 4.70 -9.50
CA ALA A 38 -25.05 5.29 -9.23
C ALA A 38 -24.89 5.76 -7.77
N ASP A 39 -25.96 6.27 -7.17
CA ASP A 39 -26.03 6.67 -5.77
C ASP A 39 -25.84 5.49 -4.81
N LEU A 40 -26.46 4.34 -5.10
CA LEU A 40 -26.29 3.12 -4.33
C LEU A 40 -24.87 2.55 -4.47
N VAL A 41 -24.31 2.56 -5.69
CA VAL A 41 -22.91 2.20 -5.93
C VAL A 41 -21.98 3.11 -5.12
N GLY A 42 -22.24 4.41 -5.12
CA GLY A 42 -21.51 5.40 -4.33
C GLY A 42 -21.57 5.09 -2.83
N LEU A 43 -22.76 4.84 -2.29
CA LEU A 43 -22.97 4.49 -0.87
C LEU A 43 -22.23 3.20 -0.47
N VAL A 44 -22.30 2.17 -1.31
CA VAL A 44 -21.53 0.94 -1.06
C VAL A 44 -20.03 1.22 -1.15
N GLY A 45 -19.60 2.02 -2.12
CA GLY A 45 -18.23 2.49 -2.25
C GLY A 45 -17.72 3.17 -1.00
N TRP A 46 -18.49 4.10 -0.42
CA TRP A 46 -18.15 4.78 0.84
C TRP A 46 -17.98 3.80 2.00
N ARG A 47 -18.88 2.83 2.14
CA ARG A 47 -18.80 1.81 3.20
C ARG A 47 -17.57 0.90 3.02
N VAL A 48 -17.29 0.48 1.79
CA VAL A 48 -16.10 -0.34 1.49
C VAL A 48 -14.82 0.47 1.75
N LEU A 49 -14.80 1.75 1.38
CA LEU A 49 -13.66 2.64 1.59
C LEU A 49 -13.34 2.85 3.08
N ALA A 50 -14.37 3.02 3.92
CA ALA A 50 -14.20 3.13 5.37
C ALA A 50 -13.56 1.88 5.99
N GLY A 51 -13.68 0.72 5.33
CA GLY A 51 -12.98 -0.50 5.67
C GLY A 51 -11.54 -0.51 5.15
N ASP A 52 -11.38 -0.59 3.83
CA ASP A 52 -10.07 -0.73 3.18
C ASP A 52 -10.05 -0.10 1.77
N ILE A 53 -9.11 0.83 1.55
CA ILE A 53 -8.85 1.45 0.24
C ILE A 53 -8.62 0.42 -0.87
N ARG A 54 -8.02 -0.73 -0.56
CA ARG A 54 -7.72 -1.75 -1.57
C ARG A 54 -8.98 -2.47 -2.05
N ASP A 55 -9.91 -2.72 -1.15
CA ASP A 55 -11.21 -3.29 -1.51
C ASP A 55 -12.08 -2.27 -2.24
N TYR A 56 -11.96 -0.99 -1.88
CA TYR A 56 -12.58 0.10 -2.65
C TYR A 56 -12.04 0.14 -4.09
N VAL A 57 -10.72 0.08 -4.30
CA VAL A 57 -10.12 0.04 -5.64
C VAL A 57 -10.57 -1.18 -6.44
N ARG A 58 -10.77 -2.34 -5.79
CA ARG A 58 -11.31 -3.55 -6.43
C ARG A 58 -12.77 -3.37 -6.84
N LEU A 59 -13.61 -2.80 -5.97
CA LEU A 59 -15.00 -2.45 -6.28
C LEU A 59 -15.06 -1.55 -7.53
N ARG A 60 -14.23 -0.50 -7.58
CA ARG A 60 -14.13 0.39 -8.75
C ARG A 60 -13.69 -0.31 -10.03
N ALA A 61 -13.08 -1.48 -9.93
CA ALA A 61 -12.62 -2.25 -11.07
C ALA A 61 -13.64 -3.28 -11.58
N VAL A 62 -14.79 -3.44 -10.91
CA VAL A 62 -15.81 -4.44 -11.28
C VAL A 62 -16.41 -4.16 -12.66
N CYS A 63 -16.95 -2.96 -12.87
CA CYS A 63 -17.53 -2.54 -14.14
C CYS A 63 -17.32 -1.03 -14.38
N PRO A 64 -17.52 -0.53 -15.62
CA PRO A 64 -17.43 0.90 -15.93
C PRO A 64 -18.37 1.77 -15.09
N ASP A 65 -19.59 1.31 -14.81
CA ASP A 65 -20.57 2.05 -13.99
C ASP A 65 -20.12 2.16 -12.54
N SER A 66 -19.53 1.10 -11.99
CA SER A 66 -18.89 1.13 -10.67
C SER A 66 -17.74 2.14 -10.65
N ARG A 67 -16.96 2.22 -11.72
CA ARG A 67 -15.83 3.16 -11.84
C ARG A 67 -16.29 4.62 -11.95
N SER A 68 -17.35 4.90 -12.71
CA SER A 68 -17.86 6.24 -12.96
C SER A 68 -18.66 6.79 -11.77
N SER A 69 -19.35 5.93 -11.04
CA SER A 69 -20.20 6.31 -9.89
C SER A 69 -19.42 6.48 -8.57
N SER A 70 -18.10 6.32 -8.60
CA SER A 70 -17.25 6.35 -7.41
C SER A 70 -16.05 7.27 -7.58
N ASP A 71 -15.69 7.96 -6.50
CA ASP A 71 -14.57 8.89 -6.49
C ASP A 71 -13.25 8.19 -6.85
N CYS A 72 -12.45 8.84 -7.71
CA CYS A 72 -11.15 8.31 -8.08
C CYS A 72 -10.10 8.64 -7.02
N PRO A 73 -9.40 7.63 -6.45
CA PRO A 73 -8.35 7.90 -5.47
C PRO A 73 -7.07 8.43 -6.13
N ARG A 74 -6.88 8.24 -7.44
CA ARG A 74 -5.67 8.71 -8.15
C ARG A 74 -5.60 10.24 -8.15
N GLY A 75 -4.42 10.77 -7.87
CA GLY A 75 -4.18 12.21 -7.71
C GLY A 75 -4.79 12.81 -6.43
N ARG A 76 -5.47 12.00 -5.62
CA ARG A 76 -6.12 12.41 -4.37
C ARG A 76 -5.67 11.58 -3.18
N GLY A 77 -4.98 10.45 -3.39
CA GLY A 77 -4.66 9.47 -2.34
C GLY A 77 -3.79 10.01 -1.21
N VAL A 78 -3.00 11.06 -1.47
CA VAL A 78 -2.18 11.74 -0.45
C VAL A 78 -2.90 12.94 0.16
N VAL A 79 -3.84 13.57 -0.56
CA VAL A 79 -4.45 14.85 -0.16
C VAL A 79 -5.81 14.66 0.54
N ASP A 80 -6.54 13.62 0.16
CA ASP A 80 -7.86 13.28 0.70
C ASP A 80 -7.72 12.14 1.73
N PRO A 81 -7.89 12.41 3.04
CA PRO A 81 -7.72 11.43 4.10
C PRO A 81 -8.61 10.18 3.97
N ARG A 82 -9.73 10.28 3.24
CA ARG A 82 -10.63 9.15 3.02
C ARG A 82 -9.95 8.03 2.24
N PHE A 83 -8.90 8.33 1.48
CA PHE A 83 -8.11 7.34 0.75
C PHE A 83 -6.88 6.86 1.51
N TYR A 84 -6.64 7.33 2.74
CA TYR A 84 -5.44 6.96 3.49
C TYR A 84 -5.45 5.47 3.85
N PRO A 85 -4.32 4.76 3.67
CA PRO A 85 -4.22 3.34 3.97
C PRO A 85 -3.89 3.14 5.46
N SER A 86 -4.65 3.74 6.36
CA SER A 86 -4.35 3.81 7.80
C SER A 86 -4.24 2.44 8.49
N ARG A 87 -4.93 1.42 7.97
CA ARG A 87 -4.86 0.04 8.46
C ARG A 87 -3.68 -0.76 7.92
N TRP A 88 -2.81 -0.16 7.08
CA TRP A 88 -1.72 -0.86 6.42
C TRP A 88 -0.36 -0.45 6.96
N MET A 89 0.32 -1.40 7.57
CA MET A 89 1.69 -1.26 8.03
C MET A 89 2.66 -1.81 6.99
N MET A 90 3.75 -1.10 6.72
CA MET A 90 4.85 -1.64 5.93
C MET A 90 5.64 -2.62 6.79
N LEU A 91 5.88 -3.82 6.29
CA LEU A 91 6.74 -4.78 6.99
C LEU A 91 8.21 -4.37 6.80
N PRO A 92 9.00 -4.34 7.89
CA PRO A 92 10.44 -4.09 7.77
C PRO A 92 11.09 -5.25 7.00
N GLU A 93 11.84 -4.92 5.96
CA GLU A 93 12.60 -5.90 5.17
C GLU A 93 14.09 -5.76 5.46
N GLY A 94 14.84 -6.85 5.28
CA GLY A 94 16.31 -6.81 5.37
C GLY A 94 16.83 -6.31 6.72
N HIS A 95 16.35 -6.89 7.83
CA HIS A 95 16.72 -6.51 9.20
C HIS A 95 16.37 -5.06 9.59
N GLY A 96 15.32 -4.50 8.99
CA GLY A 96 14.88 -3.12 9.27
C GLY A 96 15.72 -2.06 8.55
N LEU A 97 16.62 -2.46 7.66
CA LEU A 97 17.57 -1.55 7.02
C LEU A 97 17.11 -1.03 5.66
N TYR A 98 16.13 -1.66 4.99
CA TYR A 98 15.70 -1.22 3.66
C TYR A 98 14.22 -1.47 3.39
N PRO A 99 13.50 -0.50 2.80
CA PRO A 99 12.30 -0.79 2.04
C PRO A 99 12.66 -1.54 0.76
N GLY A 100 12.37 -2.84 0.75
CA GLY A 100 12.67 -3.69 -0.39
C GLY A 100 14.10 -4.21 -0.33
N HIS A 101 14.28 -5.33 0.37
CA HIS A 101 15.46 -6.19 0.21
C HIS A 101 15.76 -6.38 -1.28
N GLY A 102 17.04 -6.33 -1.72
CA GLY A 102 17.40 -6.59 -3.12
C GLY A 102 16.81 -7.90 -3.71
N LYS A 103 16.56 -8.92 -2.88
CA LYS A 103 15.84 -10.16 -3.26
C LYS A 103 14.37 -9.93 -3.64
N LEU A 104 13.75 -8.89 -3.10
CA LEU A 104 12.37 -8.49 -3.39
C LEU A 104 12.25 -7.65 -4.66
N ARG A 105 13.35 -7.31 -5.35
CA ARG A 105 13.34 -6.65 -6.68
C ARG A 105 12.47 -5.38 -6.74
N GLY A 106 12.51 -4.57 -5.68
CA GLY A 106 11.71 -3.33 -5.56
C GLY A 106 10.28 -3.52 -5.06
N TYR A 107 9.88 -4.75 -4.71
CA TYR A 107 8.62 -5.00 -4.01
C TYR A 107 8.77 -4.80 -2.51
N VAL A 108 7.75 -4.21 -1.91
CA VAL A 108 7.62 -4.03 -0.46
C VAL A 108 6.36 -4.74 0.02
N ARG A 109 6.45 -5.36 1.20
CA ARG A 109 5.31 -6.02 1.83
C ARG A 109 4.57 -5.06 2.75
N PHE A 110 3.25 -5.09 2.67
CA PHE A 110 2.35 -4.41 3.59
C PHE A 110 1.48 -5.44 4.29
N PHE A 111 1.18 -5.19 5.55
CA PHE A 111 0.35 -6.01 6.42
C PHE A 111 -0.87 -5.19 6.84
N ASN A 112 -2.06 -5.73 6.61
CA ASN A 112 -3.29 -5.13 7.09
C ASN A 112 -3.47 -5.49 8.57
N LEU A 113 -3.52 -4.48 9.43
CA LEU A 113 -3.61 -4.60 10.89
C LEU A 113 -4.95 -5.18 11.36
N SER A 114 -6.02 -5.02 10.57
CA SER A 114 -7.36 -5.50 10.91
C SER A 114 -7.64 -6.92 10.40
N THR A 115 -7.12 -7.28 9.23
CA THR A 115 -7.43 -8.57 8.57
C THR A 115 -6.30 -9.57 8.60
N GLY A 116 -5.09 -9.15 8.96
CA GLY A 116 -3.89 -9.99 8.91
C GLY A 116 -3.38 -10.29 7.49
N VAL A 117 -3.99 -9.71 6.46
CA VAL A 117 -3.63 -9.95 5.06
C VAL A 117 -2.30 -9.29 4.73
N ILE A 118 -1.40 -10.03 4.06
CA ILE A 118 -0.13 -9.52 3.54
C ILE A 118 -0.24 -9.30 2.03
N VAL A 119 0.25 -8.15 1.57
CA VAL A 119 0.28 -7.78 0.14
C VAL A 119 1.66 -7.33 -0.27
N ARG A 120 1.95 -7.44 -1.56
CA ARG A 120 3.21 -6.98 -2.16
C ARG A 120 2.92 -5.85 -3.14
N CYS A 121 3.61 -4.73 -2.99
CA CYS A 121 3.49 -3.56 -3.85
C CYS A 121 4.85 -3.22 -4.45
N LEU A 122 4.89 -2.96 -5.76
CA LEU A 122 6.09 -2.49 -6.43
C LEU A 122 6.25 -1.00 -6.15
N LEU A 123 7.32 -0.60 -5.47
CA LEU A 123 7.60 0.78 -5.12
C LEU A 123 9.03 1.13 -5.56
N PRO A 124 9.24 1.50 -6.84
CA PRO A 124 10.57 1.65 -7.41
C PRO A 124 11.33 2.88 -6.87
N LEU A 125 10.65 3.78 -6.16
CA LEU A 125 11.21 5.02 -5.61
C LEU A 125 12.30 4.77 -4.55
N PHE A 126 12.34 3.60 -3.92
CA PHE A 126 13.30 3.27 -2.87
C PHE A 126 14.75 3.09 -3.33
N LYS A 127 15.04 3.26 -4.63
CA LYS A 127 16.43 3.22 -5.12
C LYS A 127 17.27 4.42 -4.69
N ASN A 128 16.64 5.59 -4.56
CA ASN A 128 17.28 6.85 -4.23
C ASN A 128 16.51 7.65 -3.18
N HIS A 129 15.70 6.95 -2.38
CA HIS A 129 14.97 7.55 -1.27
C HIS A 129 15.09 6.65 -0.04
N CYS A 130 15.27 7.26 1.12
CA CYS A 130 15.11 6.60 2.41
C CYS A 130 13.71 6.88 2.98
N ILE A 131 13.18 5.95 3.78
CA ILE A 131 11.95 6.17 4.54
C ILE A 131 12.33 6.87 5.83
N LEU A 132 11.62 7.95 6.14
CA LEU A 132 11.72 8.64 7.42
C LEU A 132 10.66 8.13 8.40
N ASP A 133 9.42 8.02 7.95
CA ASP A 133 8.30 7.65 8.81
C ASP A 133 7.06 7.15 8.04
N SER A 134 6.04 6.73 8.78
CA SER A 134 4.70 6.39 8.32
C SER A 134 3.66 7.30 8.97
N VAL A 135 2.90 8.03 8.17
CA VAL A 135 1.81 8.90 8.66
C VAL A 135 0.50 8.39 8.08
N ASP A 136 -0.42 7.91 8.90
CA ASP A 136 -1.72 7.35 8.47
C ASP A 136 -1.62 6.30 7.35
N GLY A 137 -0.54 5.51 7.36
CA GLY A 137 -0.21 4.50 6.36
C GLY A 137 0.49 5.02 5.09
N LEU A 138 0.53 6.34 4.88
CA LEU A 138 1.36 7.00 3.87
C LEU A 138 2.85 6.88 4.23
N ARG A 139 3.73 7.02 3.23
CA ARG A 139 5.18 6.92 3.42
C ARG A 139 5.85 8.26 3.26
N LEU A 140 6.48 8.73 4.34
CA LEU A 140 7.32 9.90 4.32
C LEU A 140 8.73 9.49 3.88
N LEU A 141 9.15 10.02 2.74
CA LEU A 141 10.40 9.68 2.07
C LEU A 141 11.30 10.91 2.02
N GLN A 142 12.61 10.68 2.11
CA GLN A 142 13.62 11.68 1.79
C GLN A 142 14.44 11.18 0.61
N ARG A 143 14.56 12.04 -0.41
CA ARG A 143 15.40 11.78 -1.58
C ARG A 143 16.89 11.97 -1.24
N ASP A 144 17.72 11.05 -1.72
CA ASP A 144 19.14 11.00 -1.37
C ASP A 144 19.95 12.15 -1.97
N GLU A 145 19.59 12.62 -3.18
CA GLU A 145 20.42 13.61 -3.89
C GLU A 145 20.29 15.04 -3.34
N ASP A 146 19.08 15.46 -2.99
CA ASP A 146 18.79 16.85 -2.64
C ASP A 146 17.99 17.00 -1.33
N THR A 147 17.78 15.91 -0.59
CA THR A 147 17.01 15.88 0.66
C THR A 147 15.53 16.28 0.51
N ALA A 148 15.00 16.30 -0.71
CA ALA A 148 13.58 16.59 -0.94
C ALA A 148 12.69 15.61 -0.19
N ILE A 149 11.64 16.13 0.43
CA ILE A 149 10.70 15.34 1.21
C ILE A 149 9.49 15.02 0.35
N ARG A 150 9.08 13.76 0.38
CA ARG A 150 7.95 13.26 -0.41
C ARG A 150 7.01 12.45 0.46
N LEU A 151 5.73 12.68 0.28
CA LEU A 151 4.69 11.83 0.86
C LEU A 151 4.14 10.93 -0.24
N LEU A 152 4.21 9.62 -0.04
CA LEU A 152 3.82 8.59 -1.01
C LEU A 152 2.62 7.80 -0.51
N HIS A 153 1.60 7.67 -1.36
CA HIS A 153 0.52 6.72 -1.15
C HIS A 153 0.87 5.34 -1.79
N PRO A 154 1.09 4.28 -0.99
CA PRO A 154 1.70 3.03 -1.48
C PRO A 154 0.84 2.22 -2.47
N PHE A 155 -0.48 2.43 -2.51
CA PHE A 155 -1.38 1.64 -3.37
C PHE A 155 -1.88 2.39 -4.61
N THR A 156 -1.87 3.72 -4.58
CA THR A 156 -2.24 4.54 -5.76
C THR A 156 -1.01 5.00 -6.52
N GLY A 157 0.15 5.06 -5.84
CA GLY A 157 1.38 5.62 -6.40
C GLY A 157 1.38 7.14 -6.42
N ASP A 158 0.40 7.80 -5.80
CA ASP A 158 0.35 9.25 -5.70
C ASP A 158 1.49 9.76 -4.83
N ILE A 159 2.11 10.85 -5.26
CA ILE A 159 3.25 11.48 -4.60
C ILE A 159 2.92 12.96 -4.44
N VAL A 160 3.24 13.51 -3.27
CA VAL A 160 3.26 14.94 -3.03
C VAL A 160 4.66 15.33 -2.58
N ASP A 161 5.26 16.30 -3.27
CA ASP A 161 6.50 16.94 -2.84
C ASP A 161 6.18 17.93 -1.71
N LEU A 162 6.88 17.79 -0.59
CA LEU A 162 6.85 18.72 0.51
C LEU A 162 8.07 19.66 0.41
N PRO A 163 8.01 20.85 1.03
CA PRO A 163 9.17 21.73 1.12
C PRO A 163 10.38 20.96 1.65
N PRO A 164 11.59 21.12 1.07
CA PRO A 164 12.79 20.44 1.55
C PRO A 164 13.01 20.71 3.04
N LEU A 165 13.54 19.75 3.80
CA LEU A 165 13.84 19.95 5.23
C LEU A 165 14.68 21.21 5.48
N ALA A 166 15.59 21.54 4.56
CA ALA A 166 16.38 22.77 4.60
C ALA A 166 15.56 24.06 4.69
N THR A 167 14.32 24.06 4.18
CA THR A 167 13.40 25.21 4.30
C THR A 167 12.77 25.29 5.70
N LEU A 168 12.49 24.15 6.35
CA LEU A 168 12.02 24.09 7.74
C LEU A 168 13.13 24.47 8.74
N LEU A 169 14.40 24.21 8.39
CA LEU A 169 15.56 24.60 9.20
C LEU A 169 15.79 26.12 9.27
N ARG A 170 15.12 26.92 8.43
CA ARG A 170 15.15 28.39 8.49
C ARG A 170 14.09 28.96 9.44
N LEU A 171 13.27 28.10 10.06
CA LEU A 171 12.30 28.52 11.07
C LEU A 171 13.01 28.84 12.40
N PRO A 172 12.66 29.94 13.09
CA PRO A 172 13.23 30.26 14.40
C PRO A 172 13.00 29.11 15.39
N GLY A 173 14.08 28.52 15.92
CA GLY A 173 14.03 27.43 16.90
C GLY A 173 14.41 26.04 16.38
N ALA A 174 14.64 25.86 15.07
CA ALA A 174 15.19 24.61 14.53
C ALA A 174 16.71 24.55 14.76
N ASN A 175 17.18 23.56 15.55
CA ASN A 175 18.59 23.40 15.86
C ASN A 175 19.32 22.61 14.77
N LEU A 176 20.29 23.25 14.10
CA LEU A 176 21.02 22.75 12.93
C LEU A 176 21.80 21.44 13.19
N THR A 177 22.24 21.24 14.44
CA THR A 177 23.06 20.10 14.83
C THR A 177 22.29 18.78 14.85
N LEU A 178 20.97 18.80 15.12
CA LEU A 178 20.19 17.58 15.27
C LEU A 178 19.95 16.88 13.93
N VAL A 179 19.70 17.62 12.84
CA VAL A 179 19.35 17.05 11.53
C VAL A 179 20.59 16.62 10.73
N GLU A 180 21.70 17.36 10.81
CA GLU A 180 22.97 16.92 10.22
C GLU A 180 23.58 15.74 10.98
N MET A 181 23.53 15.76 12.32
CA MET A 181 23.93 14.60 13.12
C MET A 181 22.99 13.44 12.87
N ALA A 182 21.67 13.66 12.77
CA ALA A 182 20.69 12.58 12.57
C ALA A 182 20.66 12.02 11.15
N ARG A 183 21.31 12.63 10.14
CA ARG A 183 21.35 12.08 8.77
C ARG A 183 21.86 10.62 8.72
N PRO A 184 22.96 10.26 9.41
CA PRO A 184 23.35 8.85 9.59
C PRO A 184 22.43 8.07 10.56
N TYR A 185 21.80 8.71 11.55
CA TYR A 185 20.93 8.00 12.53
C TYR A 185 19.55 7.66 11.96
N LEU A 186 18.94 8.51 11.13
CA LEU A 186 17.68 8.23 10.42
C LEU A 186 17.86 7.07 9.43
N ARG A 187 19.07 6.90 8.89
CA ARG A 187 19.45 5.71 8.10
C ARG A 187 19.74 4.47 8.95
N SER A 188 19.92 4.64 10.26
CA SER A 188 20.29 3.58 11.22
C SER A 188 19.13 3.12 12.10
N ILE A 189 18.04 3.87 12.20
CA ILE A 189 16.89 3.50 13.03
C ILE A 189 16.01 2.51 12.27
N GLY A 190 16.32 1.22 12.44
CA GLY A 190 15.42 0.11 12.14
C GLY A 190 14.33 -0.07 13.20
N ALA A 191 13.75 1.01 13.71
CA ALA A 191 12.66 0.94 14.70
C ALA A 191 11.35 1.36 14.04
N THR A 192 10.54 0.36 13.68
CA THR A 192 9.09 0.58 13.55
C THR A 192 8.56 0.65 14.97
N SER A 193 8.31 1.85 15.48
CA SER A 193 7.50 1.98 16.69
C SER A 193 6.04 1.71 16.31
N VAL A 194 5.40 0.79 17.02
CA VAL A 194 3.98 0.48 16.87
C VAL A 194 3.27 1.24 17.99
N SER A 195 2.72 2.41 17.71
CA SER A 195 1.72 3.01 18.58
C SER A 195 0.37 2.39 18.24
N VAL A 196 -0.02 1.35 19.00
CA VAL A 196 -1.41 0.89 19.02
C VAL A 196 -2.19 1.88 19.87
N TRP A 197 -3.06 2.67 19.24
CA TRP A 197 -4.11 3.35 19.99
C TRP A 197 -5.09 2.27 20.43
N ALA A 198 -5.16 2.02 21.74
CA ALA A 198 -6.27 1.28 22.30
C ALA A 198 -7.44 2.26 22.37
N ASP A 199 -8.48 2.03 21.58
CA ASP A 199 -9.78 2.63 21.87
C ASP A 199 -10.20 2.08 23.23
N GLU A 200 -10.05 2.91 24.26
CA GLU A 200 -10.66 2.70 25.56
C GLU A 200 -12.18 2.78 25.32
N MET A 201 -12.80 1.62 25.12
CA MET A 201 -14.25 1.47 25.22
C MET A 201 -14.63 1.88 26.64
N GLY A 202 -14.98 3.15 26.78
CA GLY A 202 -15.63 3.72 27.95
C GLY A 202 -16.94 2.98 28.19
N SER A 203 -16.84 1.89 28.95
CA SER A 203 -17.94 1.39 29.74
C SER A 203 -18.08 2.35 30.92
N SER A 204 -19.00 3.31 30.81
CA SER A 204 -19.62 3.87 32.01
C SER A 204 -21.13 3.77 31.85
N LEU A 205 -21.67 2.85 32.63
CA LEU A 205 -23.06 2.80 33.06
C LEU A 205 -23.54 4.17 33.53
N SER A 206 -24.71 4.57 33.06
CA SER A 206 -25.79 5.16 33.87
C SER A 206 -27.09 5.07 33.08
#